data_AF-A0A1G1STK6-F1
#
_entry.id   AF-A0A1G1STK6-F1
#
_cell.length_a   1.000
_cell.length_b   1.000
_cell.length_c   1.000
_cell.angle_alpha   90.00
_cell.angle_beta   90.00
_cell.angle_gamma   90.00
#
_symmetry.space_group_name_H-M   'P 1'
#
loop_
_entity.id
_entity.type
_entity.pdbx_description
1 polymer ?
#
loop_
_entity_poly.entity_id
_entity_poly.type
_entity_poly.pdbx_seq_one_letter_code
_entity_poly.pdbx_strand_id
1 'polypeptide(L)'
;MPKLFIFAVGGTGARVLRSLTMLLASGVRIPHCDQVVPVLIDPDTQNGDVTRTVALLKRYARIHEALYGDGQKEKEGFFSQPMNTLAHLNTGGSEELRDSFVYDFGGISQPFRDYLKYNDLSVESQGLVDLLFTQDSLAANLDVGFRGSPNVGSVVLNAVVQSKEMRYLAQSLQDGDRAFFISSIFGGTGAAGFPLLVKNLRDGNSQLAHPEVRRRMKAGALVMLPYFKLQEPSVDEKAAGQDFIDSNTFITKTKTALSYYADNLQGLEAMYYLGDQPGQPLANHPGRAEQRNQAHLLELLGALAVPHFMEVPDNQLDTNQPLYHEFGLKADSPEVDFGQLPPDLRQEVARPLIQLHYFARYFLKHTPDDAKAPYYEAGNLSAQLRNNRALRELSDFFGDYNEWIRELGVNQRRYTAIRAEEMDFNKMVADKTVETGIFSKGITPGYFRDELTKAVGKATLSNPTENEALRWVVKAFEEATGEILDKKLQYS
;
A
#
# COMPACT_ATOMS: atom_id res chain seq x y z
N MET A 1 -21.14 9.80 -3.97
CA MET A 1 -19.81 10.02 -3.38
C MET A 1 -18.93 8.89 -3.89
N PRO A 2 -18.07 9.15 -4.88
CA PRO A 2 -17.28 8.10 -5.53
C PRO A 2 -16.29 7.47 -4.56
N LYS A 3 -16.34 6.14 -4.47
CA LYS A 3 -15.39 5.32 -3.71
C LYS A 3 -14.38 4.70 -4.65
N LEU A 4 -13.15 4.49 -4.16
CA LEU A 4 -12.12 3.73 -4.85
C LEU A 4 -11.90 2.38 -4.17
N PHE A 5 -12.19 1.28 -4.86
CA PHE A 5 -11.88 -0.07 -4.41
C PHE A 5 -10.49 -0.47 -4.90
N ILE A 6 -9.55 -0.74 -3.98
CA ILE A 6 -8.19 -1.17 -4.34
C ILE A 6 -8.04 -2.65 -4.06
N PHE A 7 -7.82 -3.45 -5.11
CA PHE A 7 -7.59 -4.88 -5.00
C PHE A 7 -6.08 -5.17 -5.04
N ALA A 8 -5.47 -5.34 -3.87
CA ALA A 8 -4.04 -5.62 -3.72
C ALA A 8 -3.81 -7.13 -3.63
N VAL A 9 -3.27 -7.73 -4.70
CA VAL A 9 -3.14 -9.18 -4.87
C VAL A 9 -1.73 -9.66 -4.57
N GLY A 10 -1.62 -10.57 -3.60
CA GLY A 10 -0.38 -11.18 -3.13
C GLY A 10 0.54 -10.22 -2.36
N GLY A 11 1.68 -10.75 -1.92
CA GLY A 11 2.71 -9.96 -1.21
C GLY A 11 3.17 -8.69 -1.95
N THR A 12 3.32 -8.71 -3.27
CA THR A 12 3.68 -7.48 -4.02
C THR A 12 2.56 -6.43 -3.97
N GLY A 13 1.30 -6.85 -4.11
CA GLY A 13 0.16 -5.95 -3.94
C GLY A 13 0.13 -5.32 -2.56
N ALA A 14 0.40 -6.11 -1.51
CA ALA A 14 0.51 -5.60 -0.14
C ALA A 14 1.63 -4.56 0.02
N ARG A 15 2.82 -4.79 -0.54
CA ARG A 15 3.95 -3.84 -0.43
C ARG A 15 3.71 -2.51 -1.17
N VAL A 16 3.03 -2.54 -2.32
CA VAL A 16 2.59 -1.31 -3.00
C VAL A 16 1.53 -0.58 -2.15
N LEU A 17 0.55 -1.30 -1.60
CA LEU A 17 -0.48 -0.70 -0.74
C LEU A 17 0.10 -0.11 0.54
N ARG A 18 1.16 -0.72 1.10
CA ARG A 18 1.95 -0.15 2.21
C ARG A 18 2.55 1.20 1.81
N SER A 19 3.15 1.29 0.62
CA SER A 19 3.72 2.54 0.12
C SER A 19 2.65 3.61 -0.15
N LEU A 20 1.50 3.21 -0.71
CA LEU A 20 0.34 4.11 -0.86
C LEU A 20 -0.13 4.64 0.50
N THR A 21 -0.21 3.79 1.51
CA THR A 21 -0.61 4.20 2.87
C THR A 21 0.35 5.24 3.46
N MET A 22 1.66 5.12 3.21
CA MET A 22 2.65 6.11 3.64
C MET A 22 2.48 7.45 2.91
N LEU A 23 2.17 7.43 1.61
CA LEU A 23 1.87 8.63 0.83
C LEU A 23 0.58 9.31 1.32
N LEU A 24 -0.49 8.55 1.55
CA LEU A 24 -1.75 9.09 2.07
C LEU A 24 -1.61 9.63 3.50
N ALA A 25 -0.69 9.08 4.29
CA ALA A 25 -0.40 9.59 5.63
C ALA A 25 0.35 10.92 5.58
N SER A 26 1.19 11.12 4.57
CA SER A 26 1.94 12.36 4.40
C SER A 26 1.08 13.52 3.90
N GLY A 27 -0.10 13.23 3.36
CA GLY A 27 -1.04 14.21 2.84
C GLY A 27 -1.15 14.23 1.32
N VAL A 28 -0.50 13.29 0.61
CA VAL A 28 -0.82 13.02 -0.80
C VAL A 28 -2.28 12.60 -0.89
N ARG A 29 -3.02 13.19 -1.83
CA ARG A 29 -4.46 12.92 -1.99
C ARG A 29 -4.73 12.02 -3.17
N ILE A 30 -5.86 11.31 -3.09
CA ILE A 30 -6.46 10.69 -4.25
C ILE A 30 -7.59 11.61 -4.70
N PRO A 31 -7.46 12.26 -5.87
CA PRO A 31 -8.46 13.20 -6.34
C PRO A 31 -9.77 12.48 -6.66
N HIS A 32 -10.87 13.22 -6.58
CA HIS A 32 -12.22 12.72 -6.88
C HIS A 32 -12.58 11.42 -6.13
N CYS A 33 -12.07 11.25 -4.91
CA CYS A 33 -12.26 10.05 -4.09
C CYS A 33 -12.63 10.42 -2.66
N ASP A 34 -13.87 10.13 -2.28
CA ASP A 34 -14.35 10.40 -0.92
C ASP A 34 -13.81 9.37 0.08
N GLN A 35 -13.56 8.15 -0.39
CA GLN A 35 -13.15 7.04 0.45
C GLN A 35 -12.44 5.95 -0.37
N VAL A 36 -11.34 5.45 0.18
CA VAL A 36 -10.64 4.28 -0.33
C VAL A 36 -11.09 3.04 0.45
N VAL A 37 -11.31 1.95 -0.27
CA VAL A 37 -11.66 0.63 0.28
C VAL A 37 -10.60 -0.38 -0.16
N PRO A 38 -9.52 -0.55 0.62
CA PRO A 38 -8.49 -1.53 0.31
C PRO A 38 -8.99 -2.96 0.58
N VAL A 39 -8.69 -3.85 -0.37
CA VAL A 39 -9.00 -5.27 -0.35
C VAL A 39 -7.73 -6.05 -0.66
N LEU A 40 -7.12 -6.63 0.38
CA LEU A 40 -5.94 -7.49 0.27
C LEU A 40 -6.37 -8.92 -0.04
N ILE A 41 -5.76 -9.50 -1.07
CA ILE A 41 -6.07 -10.82 -1.60
C ILE A 41 -4.78 -11.64 -1.57
N ASP A 42 -4.59 -12.42 -0.51
CA ASP A 42 -3.48 -13.37 -0.41
C ASP A 42 -3.97 -14.64 0.31
N PRO A 43 -3.87 -15.83 -0.32
CA PRO A 43 -4.15 -17.10 0.34
C PRO A 43 -3.27 -17.36 1.56
N ASP A 44 -2.05 -16.80 1.59
CA ASP A 44 -1.16 -16.89 2.75
C ASP A 44 -1.41 -15.72 3.71
N THR A 45 -2.38 -15.90 4.60
CA THR A 45 -2.71 -14.89 5.62
C THR A 45 -1.59 -14.71 6.66
N GLN A 46 -0.61 -15.61 6.71
CA GLN A 46 0.55 -15.51 7.61
C GLN A 46 1.72 -14.78 6.95
N ASN A 47 1.60 -14.38 5.68
CA ASN A 47 2.62 -13.64 4.97
C ASN A 47 3.02 -12.37 5.74
N GLY A 48 4.32 -12.21 6.03
CA GLY A 48 4.87 -11.09 6.78
C GLY A 48 4.60 -9.73 6.14
N ASP A 49 4.66 -9.65 4.80
CA ASP A 49 4.35 -8.46 4.02
C ASP A 49 2.87 -8.07 4.14
N VAL A 50 1.97 -9.05 4.08
CA VAL A 50 0.52 -8.82 4.25
C VAL A 50 0.22 -8.38 5.67
N THR A 51 0.75 -9.11 6.67
CA THR A 51 0.51 -8.84 8.10
C THR A 51 0.95 -7.42 8.49
N ARG A 52 2.15 -6.99 8.09
CA ARG A 52 2.63 -5.62 8.38
C ARG A 52 1.79 -4.56 7.66
N THR A 53 1.33 -4.84 6.45
CA THR A 53 0.48 -3.90 5.68
C THR A 53 -0.89 -3.76 6.33
N VAL A 54 -1.51 -4.86 6.78
CA VAL A 54 -2.79 -4.83 7.50
C VAL A 54 -2.66 -4.06 8.82
N ALA A 55 -1.57 -4.28 9.57
CA ALA A 55 -1.31 -3.56 10.81
C ALA A 55 -1.21 -2.03 10.55
N LEU A 56 -0.48 -1.64 9.51
CA LEU A 56 -0.34 -0.25 9.07
C LEU A 56 -1.69 0.36 8.66
N LEU A 57 -2.49 -0.32 7.84
CA LEU A 57 -3.81 0.14 7.40
C LEU A 57 -4.76 0.35 8.59
N LYS A 58 -4.79 -0.61 9.53
CA LYS A 58 -5.60 -0.48 10.74
C LYS A 58 -5.16 0.70 11.61
N ARG A 59 -3.84 0.92 11.73
CA ARG A 59 -3.28 2.06 12.47
C ARG A 59 -3.62 3.38 11.80
N TYR A 60 -3.44 3.47 10.48
CA TYR A 60 -3.87 4.61 9.68
C TYR A 60 -5.35 4.93 9.90
N ALA A 61 -6.24 3.93 9.78
CA ALA A 61 -7.68 4.12 9.94
C ALA A 61 -8.03 4.64 11.35
N ARG A 62 -7.39 4.12 12.40
CA ARG A 62 -7.57 4.63 13.77
C ARG A 62 -7.10 6.08 13.94
N ILE A 63 -5.96 6.44 13.36
CA ILE A 63 -5.44 7.82 13.41
C ILE A 63 -6.37 8.75 12.62
N HIS A 64 -6.79 8.34 11.42
CA HIS A 64 -7.76 9.08 10.60
C HIS A 64 -9.05 9.33 11.37
N GLU A 65 -9.64 8.30 11.97
CA GLU A 65 -10.89 8.43 12.73
C GLU A 65 -10.72 9.35 13.93
N ALA A 66 -9.61 9.24 14.68
CA ALA A 66 -9.32 10.11 15.81
C ALA A 66 -9.12 11.58 15.40
N LEU A 67 -8.64 11.84 14.18
CA LEU A 67 -8.48 13.18 13.63
C LEU A 67 -9.82 13.72 13.09
N TYR A 68 -10.53 12.94 12.28
CA TYR A 68 -11.58 13.42 11.37
C TYR A 68 -12.99 12.86 11.63
N GLY A 69 -13.16 11.84 12.49
CA GLY A 69 -14.42 11.12 12.70
C GLY A 69 -15.54 11.91 13.37
N ASP A 70 -15.20 12.85 14.26
CA ASP A 70 -16.16 13.61 15.10
C ASP A 70 -16.84 14.79 14.34
N GLY A 71 -17.23 14.59 13.08
CA GLY A 71 -17.88 15.62 12.25
C GLY A 71 -16.97 16.77 11.82
N GLN A 72 -15.64 16.55 11.84
CA GLN A 72 -14.66 17.51 11.35
C GLN A 72 -14.83 17.70 9.83
N LYS A 73 -14.86 18.96 9.38
CA LYS A 73 -15.16 19.31 7.97
C LYS A 73 -13.94 19.32 7.05
N GLU A 74 -12.76 19.59 7.60
CA GLU A 74 -11.52 19.70 6.81
C GLU A 74 -10.84 18.34 6.75
N LYS A 75 -10.78 17.75 5.55
CA LYS A 75 -10.04 16.53 5.24
C LYS A 75 -8.82 16.88 4.39
N GLU A 76 -7.96 17.71 4.95
CA GLU A 76 -6.73 18.17 4.32
C GLU A 76 -5.54 17.78 5.21
N GLY A 77 -4.34 17.68 4.66
CA GLY A 77 -3.15 17.39 5.45
C GLY A 77 -2.92 15.93 5.79
N PHE A 78 -2.24 15.68 6.90
CA PHE A 78 -1.81 14.35 7.30
C PHE A 78 -2.99 13.41 7.56
N PHE A 79 -2.88 12.16 7.11
CA PHE A 79 -3.90 11.11 7.32
C PHE A 79 -5.31 11.48 6.85
N SER A 80 -5.44 12.41 5.90
CA SER A 80 -6.73 13.01 5.54
C SER A 80 -7.63 12.13 4.66
N GLN A 81 -7.08 11.17 3.93
CA GLN A 81 -7.84 10.29 3.03
C GLN A 81 -8.50 9.14 3.81
N PRO A 82 -9.84 9.02 3.85
CA PRO A 82 -10.47 7.91 4.55
C PRO A 82 -10.13 6.56 3.92
N MET A 83 -9.64 5.62 4.72
CA MET A 83 -9.39 4.23 4.33
C MET A 83 -10.15 3.27 5.24
N ASN A 84 -11.18 2.62 4.72
CA ASN A 84 -12.01 1.73 5.51
C ASN A 84 -12.10 0.33 4.91
N THR A 85 -12.42 -0.64 5.77
CA THR A 85 -12.71 -2.00 5.35
C THR A 85 -14.04 -2.06 4.61
N LEU A 86 -14.24 -3.17 3.89
CA LEU A 86 -15.51 -3.45 3.24
C LEU A 86 -16.67 -3.53 4.25
N ALA A 87 -16.43 -4.11 5.42
CA ALA A 87 -17.42 -4.23 6.50
C ALA A 87 -17.91 -2.86 7.01
N HIS A 88 -17.07 -1.81 6.95
CA HIS A 88 -17.46 -0.47 7.37
C HIS A 88 -18.44 0.22 6.40
N LEU A 89 -18.59 -0.30 5.17
CA LEU A 89 -19.59 0.20 4.22
C LEU A 89 -21.03 -0.21 4.57
N ASN A 90 -21.28 -0.87 5.71
CA ASN A 90 -22.54 -1.58 5.96
C ASN A 90 -23.76 -0.67 5.99
N THR A 91 -24.48 -0.68 4.86
CA THR A 91 -25.75 0.03 4.63
C THR A 91 -26.97 -0.83 4.98
N GLY A 92 -26.85 -1.83 5.87
CA GLY A 92 -27.99 -2.58 6.42
C GLY A 92 -28.20 -3.99 5.88
N GLY A 93 -27.14 -4.72 5.55
CA GLY A 93 -27.21 -6.14 5.19
C GLY A 93 -27.28 -7.09 6.40
N SER A 94 -27.96 -8.23 6.26
CA SER A 94 -28.17 -9.24 7.31
C SER A 94 -27.00 -10.22 7.53
N GLU A 95 -25.96 -10.21 6.69
CA GLU A 95 -24.76 -11.04 6.88
C GLU A 95 -23.60 -10.18 7.44
N GLU A 96 -23.13 -10.51 8.64
CA GLU A 96 -21.96 -9.85 9.25
C GLU A 96 -20.69 -10.23 8.48
N LEU A 97 -20.06 -9.24 7.83
CA LEU A 97 -18.70 -9.37 7.32
C LEU A 97 -17.69 -9.16 8.45
N ARG A 98 -16.58 -9.88 8.36
CA ARG A 98 -15.43 -9.63 9.25
C ARG A 98 -14.84 -8.26 8.93
N ASP A 99 -14.64 -7.45 9.97
CA ASP A 99 -13.91 -6.18 9.86
C ASP A 99 -12.41 -6.42 9.63
N SER A 100 -12.06 -6.61 8.35
CA SER A 100 -10.73 -6.99 7.89
C SER A 100 -10.43 -6.33 6.54
N PHE A 101 -9.16 -5.96 6.35
CA PHE A 101 -8.62 -5.58 5.05
C PHE A 101 -8.25 -6.81 4.21
N VAL A 102 -8.04 -7.97 4.84
CA VAL A 102 -7.76 -9.23 4.15
C VAL A 102 -9.07 -9.92 3.84
N TYR A 103 -9.23 -10.25 2.57
CA TYR A 103 -10.37 -10.99 2.07
C TYR A 103 -10.19 -12.47 2.33
N ASP A 104 -11.18 -13.07 2.99
CA ASP A 104 -11.24 -14.51 3.18
C ASP A 104 -12.09 -15.11 2.05
N PHE A 105 -11.55 -16.11 1.35
CA PHE A 105 -12.28 -16.81 0.29
C PHE A 105 -12.92 -18.11 0.79
N GLY A 106 -12.65 -18.50 2.04
CA GLY A 106 -13.16 -19.70 2.69
C GLY A 106 -12.57 -21.00 2.10
N GLY A 107 -12.45 -22.03 2.93
CA GLY A 107 -12.21 -23.40 2.46
C GLY A 107 -10.84 -23.67 1.81
N ILE A 108 -9.89 -22.75 1.89
CA ILE A 108 -8.54 -22.89 1.32
C ILE A 108 -7.49 -23.39 2.33
N SER A 109 -7.88 -23.68 3.58
CA SER A 109 -6.95 -24.23 4.59
C SER A 109 -6.83 -25.76 4.49
N GLN A 110 -6.55 -26.27 3.28
CA GLN A 110 -6.43 -27.69 2.98
C GLN A 110 -5.52 -27.93 1.76
N PRO A 111 -5.03 -29.17 1.54
CA PRO A 111 -4.34 -29.56 0.31
C PRO A 111 -5.18 -29.31 -0.95
N PHE A 112 -4.54 -28.97 -2.06
CA PHE A 112 -5.24 -28.72 -3.32
C PHE A 112 -6.05 -29.94 -3.79
N ARG A 113 -5.53 -31.16 -3.58
CA ARG A 113 -6.22 -32.42 -3.85
C ARG A 113 -7.56 -32.54 -3.12
N ASP A 114 -7.59 -32.15 -1.86
CA ASP A 114 -8.78 -32.21 -1.00
C ASP A 114 -9.76 -31.10 -1.38
N TYR A 115 -9.24 -29.92 -1.70
CA TYR A 115 -10.04 -28.82 -2.24
C TYR A 115 -10.79 -29.20 -3.53
N LEU A 116 -10.13 -29.92 -4.44
CA LEU A 116 -10.74 -30.47 -5.65
C LEU A 116 -11.73 -31.61 -5.37
N LYS A 117 -11.78 -32.12 -4.13
CA LYS A 117 -12.48 -33.36 -3.76
C LYS A 117 -12.07 -34.51 -4.67
N TYR A 118 -10.77 -34.64 -4.93
CA TYR A 118 -10.24 -35.58 -5.94
C TYR A 118 -10.79 -37.01 -5.76
N ASN A 119 -10.90 -37.47 -4.51
CA ASN A 119 -11.35 -38.83 -4.22
C ASN A 119 -12.85 -39.06 -4.54
N ASP A 120 -13.64 -37.99 -4.66
CA ASP A 120 -15.06 -38.02 -5.04
C ASP A 120 -15.25 -37.94 -6.57
N LEU A 121 -14.18 -37.66 -7.32
CA LEU A 121 -14.22 -37.56 -8.78
C LEU A 121 -14.34 -38.96 -9.43
N SER A 122 -15.00 -39.02 -10.58
CA SER A 122 -14.94 -40.18 -11.49
C SER A 122 -13.49 -40.48 -11.91
N VAL A 123 -13.19 -41.73 -12.25
CA VAL A 123 -11.84 -42.15 -12.71
C VAL A 123 -11.35 -41.31 -13.90
N GLU A 124 -12.23 -40.96 -14.83
CA GLU A 124 -11.90 -40.13 -16.00
C GLU A 124 -11.48 -38.71 -15.59
N SER A 125 -12.23 -38.11 -14.66
CA SER A 125 -11.92 -36.79 -14.10
C SER A 125 -10.64 -36.80 -13.26
N GLN A 126 -10.38 -37.89 -12.53
CA GLN A 126 -9.10 -38.09 -11.83
C GLN A 126 -7.93 -38.12 -12.82
N GLY A 127 -8.07 -38.88 -13.91
CA GLY A 127 -7.06 -38.93 -14.97
C GLY A 127 -6.80 -37.56 -15.62
N LEU A 128 -7.83 -36.73 -15.80
CA LEU A 128 -7.66 -35.35 -16.28
C LEU A 128 -6.92 -34.47 -15.27
N VAL A 129 -7.24 -34.58 -13.98
CA VAL A 129 -6.55 -33.82 -12.93
C VAL A 129 -5.06 -34.20 -12.86
N ASP A 130 -4.74 -35.50 -12.93
CA ASP A 130 -3.35 -35.97 -12.91
C ASP A 130 -2.56 -35.58 -14.18
N LEU A 131 -3.26 -35.31 -15.29
CA LEU A 131 -2.65 -34.77 -16.51
C LEU A 131 -2.34 -33.27 -16.40
N LEU A 132 -3.17 -32.51 -15.68
CA LEU A 132 -3.06 -31.05 -15.57
C LEU A 132 -2.19 -30.59 -14.40
N PHE A 133 -2.05 -31.40 -13.36
CA PHE A 133 -1.36 -31.04 -12.12
C PHE A 133 -0.36 -32.10 -11.68
N THR A 134 0.80 -31.66 -11.23
CA THR A 134 1.80 -32.55 -10.63
C THR A 134 1.34 -33.03 -9.26
N GLN A 135 1.86 -34.17 -8.81
CA GLN A 135 1.57 -34.68 -7.47
C GLN A 135 1.99 -33.68 -6.37
N ASP A 136 3.12 -33.00 -6.55
CA ASP A 136 3.55 -31.92 -5.65
C ASP A 136 2.54 -30.77 -5.59
N SER A 137 1.96 -30.38 -6.74
CA SER A 137 0.93 -29.33 -6.79
C SER A 137 -0.36 -29.76 -6.09
N LEU A 138 -0.74 -31.03 -6.22
CA LEU A 138 -1.93 -31.61 -5.58
C LEU A 138 -1.74 -31.74 -4.06
N ALA A 139 -0.54 -32.07 -3.61
CA ALA A 139 -0.18 -32.20 -2.19
C ALA A 139 0.04 -30.85 -1.49
N ALA A 140 0.29 -29.77 -2.24
CA ALA A 140 0.53 -28.45 -1.68
C ALA A 140 -0.72 -27.93 -0.94
N ASN A 141 -0.52 -27.40 0.27
CA ASN A 141 -1.56 -26.66 0.97
C ASN A 141 -1.82 -25.32 0.27
N LEU A 142 -3.09 -24.91 0.23
CA LEU A 142 -3.47 -23.65 -0.44
C LEU A 142 -3.28 -22.41 0.47
N ASP A 143 -3.12 -22.60 1.78
CA ASP A 143 -2.95 -21.54 2.79
C ASP A 143 -1.52 -20.96 2.87
N VAL A 144 -0.61 -21.46 2.03
CA VAL A 144 0.77 -20.99 1.87
C VAL A 144 0.96 -20.22 0.55
N GLY A 145 -0.13 -19.84 -0.10
CA GLY A 145 -0.12 -19.21 -1.41
C GLY A 145 0.18 -20.19 -2.54
N PHE A 146 0.03 -19.75 -3.79
CA PHE A 146 0.21 -20.63 -4.95
C PHE A 146 1.67 -20.80 -5.38
N ARG A 147 2.66 -20.29 -4.61
CA ARG A 147 4.13 -20.46 -4.78
C ARG A 147 4.66 -20.36 -6.22
N GLY A 148 4.04 -19.51 -7.05
CA GLY A 148 4.45 -19.36 -8.45
C GLY A 148 3.87 -20.40 -9.42
N SER A 149 2.75 -21.04 -9.07
CA SER A 149 1.95 -21.97 -9.88
C SER A 149 0.61 -21.34 -10.28
N PRO A 150 0.55 -20.59 -11.41
CA PRO A 150 -0.66 -19.90 -11.84
C PRO A 150 -1.83 -20.84 -12.14
N ASN A 151 -1.58 -22.07 -12.58
CA ASN A 151 -2.60 -23.08 -12.86
C ASN A 151 -3.41 -23.45 -11.60
N VAL A 152 -2.75 -23.67 -10.45
CA VAL A 152 -3.45 -23.92 -9.16
C VAL A 152 -4.24 -22.67 -8.75
N GLY A 153 -3.59 -21.50 -8.84
CA GLY A 153 -4.22 -20.22 -8.52
C GLY A 153 -5.50 -19.99 -9.32
N SER A 154 -5.53 -20.38 -10.60
CA SER A 154 -6.69 -20.17 -11.46
C SER A 154 -7.95 -20.91 -11.00
N VAL A 155 -7.80 -22.09 -10.39
CA VAL A 155 -8.92 -22.88 -9.89
C VAL A 155 -9.47 -22.28 -8.59
N VAL A 156 -8.56 -21.98 -7.64
CA VAL A 156 -8.93 -21.46 -6.32
C VAL A 156 -9.50 -20.05 -6.43
N LEU A 157 -8.88 -19.20 -7.24
CA LEU A 157 -9.30 -17.80 -7.40
C LEU A 157 -10.60 -17.65 -8.19
N ASN A 158 -11.03 -18.68 -8.92
CA ASN A 158 -12.34 -18.65 -9.56
C ASN A 158 -13.49 -18.88 -8.56
N ALA A 159 -13.25 -19.63 -7.47
CA ALA A 159 -14.26 -19.84 -6.42
C ALA A 159 -14.51 -18.59 -5.56
N VAL A 160 -13.55 -17.67 -5.53
CA VAL A 160 -13.62 -16.35 -4.86
C VAL A 160 -14.90 -15.60 -5.14
N VAL A 161 -15.46 -15.72 -6.35
CA VAL A 161 -16.67 -15.02 -6.76
C VAL A 161 -17.91 -15.39 -5.94
N GLN A 162 -17.85 -16.57 -5.30
CA GLN A 162 -18.93 -17.10 -4.48
C GLN A 162 -18.80 -16.68 -3.01
N SER A 163 -17.68 -16.04 -2.63
CA SER A 163 -17.45 -15.55 -1.26
C SER A 163 -18.52 -14.53 -0.85
N LYS A 164 -18.79 -14.47 0.45
CA LYS A 164 -19.74 -13.51 1.04
C LYS A 164 -19.28 -12.09 0.80
N GLU A 165 -17.99 -11.90 0.96
CA GLU A 165 -17.28 -10.66 0.75
C GLU A 165 -17.47 -10.17 -0.69
N MET A 166 -17.41 -11.03 -1.72
CA MET A 166 -17.58 -10.60 -3.13
C MET A 166 -19.01 -10.23 -3.45
N ARG A 167 -19.96 -11.00 -2.91
CA ARG A 167 -21.38 -10.65 -3.01
C ARG A 167 -21.67 -9.31 -2.36
N TYR A 168 -21.12 -9.07 -1.17
CA TYR A 168 -21.30 -7.82 -0.47
C TYR A 168 -20.59 -6.65 -1.15
N LEU A 169 -19.37 -6.85 -1.68
CA LEU A 169 -18.66 -5.86 -2.47
C LEU A 169 -19.54 -5.40 -3.64
N ALA A 170 -20.06 -6.36 -4.41
CA ALA A 170 -20.94 -6.05 -5.54
C ALA A 170 -22.21 -5.29 -5.12
N GLN A 171 -22.79 -5.62 -3.96
CA GLN A 171 -23.95 -4.91 -3.40
C GLN A 171 -23.62 -3.47 -2.96
N SER A 172 -22.37 -3.22 -2.54
CA SER A 172 -21.91 -1.91 -2.06
C SER A 172 -21.52 -0.95 -3.18
N LEU A 173 -21.38 -1.45 -4.42
CA LEU A 173 -21.03 -0.64 -5.59
C LEU A 173 -22.16 0.32 -5.98
N GLN A 174 -21.77 1.55 -6.28
CA GLN A 174 -22.63 2.63 -6.75
C GLN A 174 -22.08 3.19 -8.07
N ASP A 175 -22.93 3.85 -8.87
CA ASP A 175 -22.46 4.57 -10.05
C ASP A 175 -21.45 5.65 -9.65
N GLY A 176 -20.36 5.74 -10.43
CA GLY A 176 -19.24 6.65 -10.16
C GLY A 176 -18.14 6.07 -9.27
N ASP A 177 -18.36 4.92 -8.63
CA ASP A 177 -17.26 4.20 -7.98
C ASP A 177 -16.23 3.73 -9.03
N ARG A 178 -14.97 3.62 -8.63
CA ARG A 178 -13.87 3.11 -9.45
C ARG A 178 -13.15 1.96 -8.75
N ALA A 179 -12.49 1.11 -9.54
CA ALA A 179 -11.64 0.03 -9.05
C ALA A 179 -10.19 0.20 -9.52
N PHE A 180 -9.24 -0.20 -8.69
CA PHE A 180 -7.84 -0.26 -9.07
C PHE A 180 -7.21 -1.56 -8.59
N PHE A 181 -6.63 -2.33 -9.51
CA PHE A 181 -6.00 -3.61 -9.20
C PHE A 181 -4.49 -3.44 -9.09
N ILE A 182 -3.87 -4.06 -8.09
CA ILE A 182 -2.43 -4.05 -7.92
C ILE A 182 -1.96 -5.50 -7.84
N SER A 183 -1.09 -5.90 -8.77
CA SER A 183 -0.61 -7.27 -8.87
C SER A 183 0.83 -7.33 -9.39
N SER A 184 1.47 -8.50 -9.28
CA SER A 184 2.71 -8.80 -9.98
C SER A 184 2.55 -9.96 -10.96
N ILE A 185 3.12 -9.83 -12.15
CA ILE A 185 2.95 -10.79 -13.25
C ILE A 185 3.86 -12.03 -13.13
N PHE A 186 4.87 -11.96 -12.27
CA PHE A 186 5.88 -13.00 -12.08
C PHE A 186 5.63 -13.86 -10.83
N GLY A 187 4.68 -13.48 -9.98
CA GLY A 187 4.28 -14.24 -8.79
C GLY A 187 3.11 -15.19 -9.06
N GLY A 188 2.87 -16.17 -8.18
CA GLY A 188 1.78 -17.15 -8.38
C GLY A 188 0.38 -16.57 -8.20
N THR A 189 0.15 -15.89 -7.07
CA THR A 189 -1.17 -15.30 -6.73
C THR A 189 -1.54 -14.13 -7.62
N GLY A 190 -0.60 -13.20 -7.84
CA GLY A 190 -0.82 -12.02 -8.68
C GLY A 190 -1.14 -12.39 -10.13
N ALA A 191 -0.32 -13.24 -10.75
CA ALA A 191 -0.42 -13.56 -12.18
C ALA A 191 -1.71 -14.32 -12.54
N ALA A 192 -2.22 -15.17 -11.65
CA ALA A 192 -3.46 -15.91 -11.89
C ALA A 192 -4.70 -15.17 -11.39
N GLY A 193 -4.61 -14.50 -10.24
CA GLY A 193 -5.77 -13.93 -9.56
C GLY A 193 -6.32 -12.69 -10.21
N PHE A 194 -5.44 -11.79 -10.63
CA PHE A 194 -5.84 -10.50 -11.16
C PHE A 194 -6.78 -10.61 -12.39
N PRO A 195 -6.47 -11.38 -13.45
CA PRO A 195 -7.36 -11.49 -14.60
C PRO A 195 -8.71 -12.11 -14.25
N LEU A 196 -8.72 -13.10 -13.36
CA LEU A 196 -9.96 -13.75 -12.93
C LEU A 196 -10.83 -12.82 -12.10
N LEU A 197 -10.26 -12.02 -11.21
CA LEU A 197 -10.99 -11.02 -10.43
C LEU A 197 -11.65 -10.00 -11.36
N VAL A 198 -10.92 -9.48 -12.35
CA VAL A 198 -11.47 -8.54 -13.35
C VAL A 198 -12.60 -9.20 -14.13
N LYS A 199 -12.33 -10.38 -14.72
CA LYS A 199 -13.32 -11.14 -15.50
C LYS A 199 -14.61 -11.34 -14.72
N ASN A 200 -14.50 -11.82 -13.49
CA ASN A 200 -15.64 -12.17 -12.67
C ASN A 200 -16.41 -10.94 -12.16
N LEU A 201 -15.70 -9.85 -11.86
CA LEU A 201 -16.33 -8.59 -11.52
C LEU A 201 -17.09 -7.99 -12.71
N ARG A 202 -16.60 -8.19 -13.94
CA ARG A 202 -17.25 -7.70 -15.18
C ARG A 202 -18.34 -8.62 -15.72
N ASP A 203 -18.33 -9.90 -15.36
CA ASP A 203 -19.25 -10.89 -15.92
C ASP A 203 -20.70 -10.55 -15.57
N GLY A 204 -21.49 -10.26 -16.61
CA GLY A 204 -22.91 -9.96 -16.50
C GLY A 204 -23.79 -11.17 -16.18
N ASN A 205 -23.27 -12.39 -16.37
CA ASN A 205 -23.94 -13.64 -16.04
C ASN A 205 -23.61 -14.15 -14.64
N SER A 206 -22.69 -13.48 -13.92
CA SER A 206 -22.39 -13.85 -12.55
C SER A 206 -23.56 -13.55 -11.62
N GLN A 207 -23.64 -14.28 -10.50
CA GLN A 207 -24.68 -14.08 -9.48
C GLN A 207 -24.46 -12.80 -8.64
N LEU A 208 -23.46 -11.98 -8.98
CA LEU A 208 -23.14 -10.75 -8.27
C LEU A 208 -24.16 -9.65 -8.59
N ALA A 209 -24.55 -8.91 -7.54
CA ALA A 209 -25.48 -7.80 -7.64
C ALA A 209 -24.99 -6.69 -8.59
N HIS A 210 -25.92 -5.79 -8.96
CA HIS A 210 -25.66 -4.59 -9.77
C HIS A 210 -24.83 -4.84 -11.05
N PRO A 211 -25.23 -5.78 -11.92
CA PRO A 211 -24.44 -6.12 -13.12
C PRO A 211 -24.16 -4.92 -14.04
N GLU A 212 -25.09 -3.96 -14.13
CA GLU A 212 -24.90 -2.76 -14.96
C GLU A 212 -23.89 -1.78 -14.35
N VAL A 213 -23.90 -1.60 -13.02
CA VAL A 213 -22.89 -0.77 -12.32
C VAL A 213 -21.52 -1.40 -12.47
N ARG A 214 -21.41 -2.71 -12.25
CA ARG A 214 -20.17 -3.47 -12.41
C ARG A 214 -19.58 -3.37 -13.82
N ARG A 215 -20.41 -3.37 -14.86
CA ARG A 215 -19.97 -3.20 -16.26
C ARG A 215 -19.50 -1.79 -16.59
N ARG A 216 -20.06 -0.75 -15.96
CA ARG A 216 -19.72 0.66 -16.22
C ARG A 216 -18.61 1.23 -15.33
N MET A 217 -18.39 0.62 -14.16
CA MET A 217 -17.37 1.03 -13.19
C MET A 217 -16.00 1.17 -13.87
N LYS A 218 -15.30 2.29 -13.73
CA LYS A 218 -13.96 2.43 -14.34
C LYS A 218 -12.95 1.61 -13.54
N ALA A 219 -12.07 0.89 -14.23
CA ALA A 219 -11.09 0.01 -13.64
C ALA A 219 -9.68 0.25 -14.22
N GLY A 220 -8.74 0.55 -13.35
CA GLY A 220 -7.31 0.63 -13.66
C GLY A 220 -6.55 -0.55 -13.07
N ALA A 221 -5.35 -0.85 -13.56
CA ALA A 221 -4.48 -1.84 -12.94
C ALA A 221 -3.00 -1.50 -13.02
N LEU A 222 -2.28 -1.73 -11.93
CA LEU A 222 -0.83 -1.82 -11.87
C LEU A 222 -0.37 -3.27 -11.94
N VAL A 223 0.47 -3.57 -12.92
CA VAL A 223 1.12 -4.86 -13.12
C VAL A 223 2.62 -4.70 -12.95
N MET A 224 3.13 -5.16 -11.80
CA MET A 224 4.55 -5.17 -11.50
C MET A 224 5.24 -6.29 -12.29
N LEU A 225 6.15 -5.89 -13.19
CA LEU A 225 7.13 -6.73 -13.86
C LEU A 225 8.25 -7.12 -12.86
N PRO A 226 9.06 -8.15 -13.13
CA PRO A 226 10.18 -8.51 -12.27
C PRO A 226 11.07 -7.30 -11.94
N TYR A 227 11.40 -7.13 -10.66
CA TYR A 227 12.26 -6.05 -10.16
C TYR A 227 13.22 -6.46 -9.05
N PHE A 228 13.13 -7.71 -8.58
CA PHE A 228 14.03 -8.30 -7.61
C PHE A 228 14.31 -9.76 -7.96
N LYS A 229 15.32 -10.32 -7.32
CA LYS A 229 15.64 -11.75 -7.37
C LYS A 229 15.80 -12.31 -5.96
N LEU A 230 15.73 -13.62 -5.82
CA LEU A 230 15.81 -14.31 -4.54
C LEU A 230 17.10 -15.14 -4.49
N GLN A 231 17.63 -15.33 -3.29
CA GLN A 231 18.77 -16.22 -3.07
C GLN A 231 18.41 -17.65 -3.48
N GLU A 232 19.30 -18.29 -4.24
CA GLU A 232 19.18 -19.71 -4.53
C GLU A 232 19.59 -20.52 -3.28
N PRO A 233 18.87 -21.59 -2.94
CA PRO A 233 19.34 -22.47 -1.88
C PRO A 233 20.65 -23.14 -2.31
N SER A 234 21.51 -23.38 -1.33
CA SER A 234 22.73 -24.17 -1.47
C SER A 234 22.43 -25.60 -1.92
N VAL A 235 23.47 -26.31 -2.36
CA VAL A 235 23.34 -27.71 -2.79
C VAL A 235 22.79 -28.60 -1.67
N ASP A 236 23.26 -28.38 -0.43
CA ASP A 236 22.84 -29.14 0.74
C ASP A 236 21.39 -28.84 1.12
N GLU A 237 20.96 -27.58 1.04
CA GLU A 237 19.57 -27.16 1.27
C GLU A 237 18.61 -27.75 0.21
N LYS A 238 19.03 -27.78 -1.06
CA LYS A 238 18.29 -28.46 -2.13
C LYS A 238 18.19 -29.96 -1.87
N ALA A 239 19.28 -30.60 -1.45
CA ALA A 239 19.29 -32.02 -1.11
C ALA A 239 18.43 -32.36 0.12
N ALA A 240 18.31 -31.43 1.07
CA ALA A 240 17.44 -31.53 2.24
C ALA A 240 15.95 -31.28 1.92
N GLY A 241 15.61 -30.96 0.67
CA GLY A 241 14.23 -30.70 0.25
C GLY A 241 13.68 -29.37 0.79
N GLN A 242 14.54 -28.39 1.05
CA GLN A 242 14.10 -27.06 1.49
C GLN A 242 13.26 -26.40 0.41
N ASP A 243 12.09 -25.91 0.79
CA ASP A 243 11.18 -25.18 -0.09
C ASP A 243 11.74 -23.79 -0.41
N PHE A 244 11.64 -23.37 -1.68
CA PHE A 244 12.16 -22.10 -2.16
C PHE A 244 11.43 -21.61 -3.41
N ILE A 245 11.48 -20.30 -3.65
CA ILE A 245 10.99 -19.72 -4.90
C ILE A 245 12.16 -19.57 -5.87
N ASP A 246 12.09 -20.25 -7.03
CA ASP A 246 13.07 -20.09 -8.10
C ASP A 246 12.81 -18.79 -8.89
N SER A 247 13.58 -17.74 -8.55
CA SER A 247 13.47 -16.43 -9.18
C SER A 247 14.02 -16.39 -10.62
N ASN A 248 14.79 -17.40 -11.06
CA ASN A 248 15.28 -17.47 -12.45
C ASN A 248 14.12 -17.72 -13.44
N THR A 249 13.02 -18.30 -12.96
CA THR A 249 11.83 -18.53 -13.77
C THR A 249 10.96 -17.28 -13.95
N PHE A 250 11.21 -16.18 -13.23
CA PHE A 250 10.34 -15.00 -13.24
C PHE A 250 10.15 -14.40 -14.63
N ILE A 251 11.20 -14.32 -15.45
CA ILE A 251 11.10 -13.79 -16.81
C ILE A 251 10.27 -14.71 -17.70
N THR A 252 10.49 -16.03 -17.62
CA THR A 252 9.70 -17.00 -18.39
C THR A 252 8.24 -16.98 -17.99
N LYS A 253 7.94 -16.95 -16.68
CA LYS A 253 6.56 -16.81 -16.16
C LYS A 253 5.90 -15.52 -16.63
N THR A 254 6.64 -14.42 -16.62
CA THR A 254 6.16 -13.13 -17.11
C THR A 254 5.77 -13.19 -18.58
N LYS A 255 6.62 -13.78 -19.44
CA LYS A 255 6.30 -13.94 -20.87
C LYS A 255 5.01 -14.74 -21.08
N THR A 256 4.87 -15.88 -20.39
CA THR A 256 3.67 -16.72 -20.47
C THR A 256 2.42 -15.98 -20.00
N ALA A 257 2.51 -15.27 -18.87
CA ALA A 257 1.39 -14.52 -18.32
C ALA A 257 0.99 -13.33 -19.20
N LEU A 258 1.95 -12.61 -19.80
CA LEU A 258 1.66 -11.53 -20.75
C LEU A 258 0.93 -12.05 -21.99
N SER A 259 1.34 -13.21 -22.54
CA SER A 259 0.62 -13.85 -23.64
C SER A 259 -0.82 -14.19 -23.24
N TYR A 260 -1.04 -14.72 -22.03
CA TYR A 260 -2.39 -14.96 -21.53
C TYR A 260 -3.20 -13.67 -21.38
N TYR A 261 -2.58 -12.60 -20.83
CA TYR A 261 -3.25 -11.32 -20.60
C TYR A 261 -3.67 -10.67 -21.91
N ALA A 262 -2.84 -10.74 -22.95
CA ALA A 262 -3.15 -10.18 -24.26
C ALA A 262 -4.50 -10.70 -24.82
N ASP A 263 -4.80 -11.98 -24.57
CA ASP A 263 -6.02 -12.61 -25.07
C ASP A 263 -7.18 -12.64 -24.06
N ASN A 264 -6.88 -12.59 -22.74
CA ASN A 264 -7.87 -12.90 -21.69
C ASN A 264 -8.10 -11.79 -20.67
N LEU A 265 -7.29 -10.73 -20.65
CA LEU A 265 -7.47 -9.60 -19.73
C LEU A 265 -8.20 -8.46 -20.44
N GLN A 266 -9.53 -8.48 -20.36
CA GLN A 266 -10.41 -7.44 -20.91
C GLN A 266 -11.16 -6.71 -19.80
N GLY A 267 -11.71 -5.53 -20.10
CA GLY A 267 -12.55 -4.77 -19.17
C GLY A 267 -11.79 -3.85 -18.21
N LEU A 268 -10.57 -3.45 -18.58
CA LEU A 268 -9.79 -2.41 -17.92
C LEU A 268 -9.64 -1.21 -18.86
N GLU A 269 -9.74 -0.01 -18.31
CA GLU A 269 -9.61 1.24 -19.03
C GLU A 269 -8.20 1.83 -18.95
N ALA A 270 -7.40 1.44 -17.95
CA ALA A 270 -6.02 1.89 -17.81
C ALA A 270 -5.11 0.80 -17.24
N MET A 271 -3.93 0.63 -17.82
CA MET A 271 -2.91 -0.35 -17.45
C MET A 271 -1.58 0.33 -17.20
N TYR A 272 -0.95 0.02 -16.08
CA TYR A 272 0.35 0.55 -15.68
C TYR A 272 1.33 -0.61 -15.55
N TYR A 273 2.48 -0.51 -16.22
CA TYR A 273 3.54 -1.50 -16.12
C TYR A 273 4.79 -0.88 -15.53
N LEU A 274 5.33 -1.53 -14.48
CA LEU A 274 6.55 -1.10 -13.81
C LEU A 274 7.49 -2.27 -13.60
N GLY A 275 8.75 -2.09 -13.98
CA GLY A 275 9.81 -3.07 -13.82
C GLY A 275 11.17 -2.39 -13.73
N ASP A 276 12.16 -3.12 -13.23
CA ASP A 276 13.55 -2.65 -13.17
C ASP A 276 14.48 -3.86 -13.18
N GLN A 277 15.77 -3.63 -13.38
CA GLN A 277 16.75 -4.71 -13.37
C GLN A 277 16.90 -5.27 -11.95
N PRO A 278 16.83 -6.61 -11.77
CA PRO A 278 16.86 -7.20 -10.45
C PRO A 278 18.24 -6.99 -9.79
N GLY A 279 18.22 -6.36 -8.62
CA GLY A 279 19.42 -5.99 -7.89
C GLY A 279 20.07 -7.13 -7.10
N GLN A 280 20.56 -6.88 -5.89
CA GLN A 280 21.06 -7.95 -5.01
C GLN A 280 19.94 -8.94 -4.64
N PRO A 281 20.23 -10.26 -4.57
CA PRO A 281 19.22 -11.25 -4.16
C PRO A 281 18.73 -11.01 -2.73
N LEU A 282 17.41 -10.96 -2.57
CA LEU A 282 16.77 -10.97 -1.25
C LEU A 282 16.77 -12.38 -0.66
N ALA A 283 16.64 -12.48 0.66
CA ALA A 283 16.45 -13.76 1.33
C ALA A 283 15.21 -14.49 0.78
N ASN A 284 15.35 -15.80 0.55
CA ASN A 284 14.29 -16.60 -0.05
C ASN A 284 13.39 -17.19 1.03
N HIS A 285 12.33 -16.44 1.36
CA HIS A 285 11.27 -16.90 2.24
C HIS A 285 10.02 -17.17 1.39
N PRO A 286 9.65 -18.44 1.15
CA PRO A 286 8.59 -18.79 0.19
C PRO A 286 7.17 -18.42 0.64
N GLY A 287 7.00 -17.98 1.89
CA GLY A 287 5.72 -17.58 2.48
C GLY A 287 5.87 -17.32 3.99
N ARG A 288 4.74 -17.25 4.68
CA ARG A 288 4.58 -17.13 6.13
C ARG A 288 5.24 -15.87 6.70
N ALA A 289 5.44 -15.85 8.02
CA ALA A 289 5.86 -14.67 8.75
C ALA A 289 7.25 -14.17 8.34
N GLU A 290 8.10 -15.07 7.86
CA GLU A 290 9.46 -14.78 7.39
C GLU A 290 9.48 -14.06 6.04
N GLN A 291 8.42 -14.16 5.24
CA GLN A 291 8.30 -13.38 4.00
C GLN A 291 8.01 -11.90 4.32
N ARG A 292 9.08 -11.17 4.65
CA ARG A 292 9.08 -9.74 4.99
C ARG A 292 10.16 -9.03 4.18
N ASN A 293 9.87 -8.79 2.90
CA ASN A 293 10.85 -8.19 1.99
C ASN A 293 11.07 -6.71 2.32
N GLN A 294 12.28 -6.20 2.09
CA GLN A 294 12.53 -4.76 2.19
C GLN A 294 11.67 -4.01 1.17
N ALA A 295 11.09 -2.86 1.57
CA ALA A 295 10.40 -1.97 0.65
C ALA A 295 11.30 -1.56 -0.53
N HIS A 296 10.74 -1.47 -1.72
CA HIS A 296 11.47 -1.15 -2.94
C HIS A 296 10.96 0.15 -3.59
N LEU A 297 11.86 0.93 -4.23
CA LEU A 297 11.50 2.18 -4.90
C LEU A 297 10.33 2.00 -5.88
N LEU A 298 10.31 0.90 -6.64
CA LEU A 298 9.23 0.60 -7.58
C LEU A 298 7.87 0.41 -6.91
N GLU A 299 7.81 0.01 -5.65
CA GLU A 299 6.55 -0.11 -4.91
C GLU A 299 6.01 1.27 -4.53
N LEU A 300 6.91 2.20 -4.21
CA LEU A 300 6.59 3.62 -4.02
C LEU A 300 6.14 4.27 -5.34
N LEU A 301 6.89 4.10 -6.43
CA LEU A 301 6.49 4.62 -7.75
C LEU A 301 5.18 3.99 -8.24
N GLY A 302 4.98 2.69 -8.00
CA GLY A 302 3.73 2.00 -8.32
C GLY A 302 2.53 2.55 -7.57
N ALA A 303 2.70 2.94 -6.31
CA ALA A 303 1.62 3.55 -5.55
C ALA A 303 1.13 4.88 -6.17
N LEU A 304 1.98 5.60 -6.91
CA LEU A 304 1.62 6.85 -7.61
C LEU A 304 0.72 6.61 -8.83
N ALA A 305 0.60 5.37 -9.34
CA ALA A 305 -0.35 5.03 -10.39
C ALA A 305 -1.82 5.17 -9.93
N VAL A 306 -2.08 5.05 -8.62
CA VAL A 306 -3.42 5.15 -8.04
C VAL A 306 -3.99 6.57 -8.14
N PRO A 307 -3.34 7.63 -7.60
CA PRO A 307 -3.83 8.99 -7.77
C PRO A 307 -3.86 9.40 -9.25
N HIS A 308 -2.84 9.07 -10.04
CA HIS A 308 -2.83 9.36 -11.48
C HIS A 308 -4.05 8.78 -12.20
N PHE A 309 -4.41 7.52 -11.94
CA PHE A 309 -5.62 6.92 -12.51
C PHE A 309 -6.90 7.67 -12.12
N MET A 310 -6.97 8.17 -10.88
CA MET A 310 -8.13 8.91 -10.39
C MET A 310 -8.25 10.31 -11.00
N GLU A 311 -7.14 10.89 -11.47
CA GLU A 311 -7.12 12.15 -12.22
C GLU A 311 -7.62 11.99 -13.65
N VAL A 312 -7.46 10.80 -14.26
CA VAL A 312 -7.90 10.57 -15.63
C VAL A 312 -9.42 10.79 -15.74
N PRO A 313 -9.88 11.71 -16.59
CA PRO A 313 -11.31 11.97 -16.79
C PRO A 313 -12.06 10.77 -17.37
N ASP A 314 -13.32 10.58 -16.99
CA ASP A 314 -14.14 9.43 -17.42
C ASP A 314 -14.25 9.28 -18.96
N ASN A 315 -14.18 10.39 -19.70
CA ASN A 315 -14.26 10.38 -21.17
C ASN A 315 -12.98 9.89 -21.86
N GLN A 316 -11.86 9.77 -21.13
CA GLN A 316 -10.61 9.19 -21.63
C GLN A 316 -10.45 7.71 -21.22
N LEU A 317 -11.25 7.24 -20.26
CA LEU A 317 -11.25 5.86 -19.80
C LEU A 317 -12.23 5.03 -20.63
N ASP A 318 -11.78 4.50 -21.76
CA ASP A 318 -12.57 3.62 -22.65
C ASP A 318 -12.00 2.20 -22.67
N THR A 319 -12.83 1.19 -22.39
CA THR A 319 -12.44 -0.22 -22.43
C THR A 319 -12.08 -0.70 -23.84
N ASN A 320 -12.56 -0.04 -24.89
CA ASN A 320 -12.23 -0.39 -26.27
C ASN A 320 -10.86 0.18 -26.71
N GLN A 321 -10.38 1.19 -26.00
CA GLN A 321 -9.07 1.81 -26.21
C GLN A 321 -8.38 2.02 -24.85
N PRO A 322 -7.97 0.92 -24.18
CA PRO A 322 -7.33 1.03 -22.87
C PRO A 322 -6.07 1.90 -22.94
N LEU A 323 -5.89 2.73 -21.92
CA LEU A 323 -4.66 3.50 -21.76
C LEU A 323 -3.55 2.59 -21.23
N TYR A 324 -2.34 2.74 -21.77
CA TYR A 324 -1.16 2.02 -21.33
C TYR A 324 -0.10 3.02 -20.87
N HIS A 325 0.34 2.86 -19.63
CA HIS A 325 1.25 3.77 -18.97
C HIS A 325 2.53 3.07 -18.53
N GLU A 326 3.63 3.78 -18.67
CA GLU A 326 4.95 3.46 -18.13
C GLU A 326 5.47 4.66 -17.33
N PHE A 327 6.46 4.43 -16.48
CA PHE A 327 7.08 5.49 -15.69
C PHE A 327 8.60 5.43 -15.84
N GLY A 328 9.21 6.56 -16.17
CA GLY A 328 10.64 6.71 -16.32
C GLY A 328 11.20 7.76 -15.35
N LEU A 329 12.42 7.52 -14.87
CA LEU A 329 13.22 8.52 -14.18
C LEU A 329 13.97 9.38 -15.20
N LYS A 330 14.33 10.62 -14.84
CA LYS A 330 15.10 11.52 -15.72
C LYS A 330 16.46 10.95 -16.15
N ALA A 331 17.11 10.17 -15.28
CA ALA A 331 18.36 9.51 -15.56
C ALA A 331 18.40 8.10 -14.96
N ASP A 332 19.16 7.20 -15.58
CA ASP A 332 19.47 5.91 -14.99
C ASP A 332 20.52 6.10 -13.88
N SER A 333 20.05 6.24 -12.64
CA SER A 333 20.88 6.44 -11.47
C SER A 333 20.61 5.36 -10.41
N PRO A 334 21.67 4.82 -9.76
CA PRO A 334 21.50 3.93 -8.62
C PRO A 334 20.92 4.65 -7.40
N GLU A 335 21.04 5.97 -7.31
CA GLU A 335 20.47 6.79 -6.24
C GLU A 335 19.38 7.70 -6.82
N VAL A 336 18.20 7.65 -6.22
CA VAL A 336 17.00 8.33 -6.71
C VAL A 336 16.50 9.31 -5.65
N ASP A 337 16.62 10.60 -5.98
CA ASP A 337 16.06 11.71 -5.23
C ASP A 337 14.79 12.27 -5.92
N PHE A 338 14.16 13.28 -5.31
CA PHE A 338 12.99 13.95 -5.90
C PHE A 338 13.31 14.68 -7.20
N GLY A 339 14.57 15.03 -7.44
CA GLY A 339 15.04 15.63 -8.69
C GLY A 339 14.82 14.73 -9.90
N GLN A 340 14.75 13.40 -9.70
CA GLN A 340 14.49 12.42 -10.76
C GLN A 340 13.01 12.34 -11.20
N LEU A 341 12.08 12.92 -10.42
CA LEU A 341 10.66 12.93 -10.76
C LEU A 341 10.31 14.08 -11.72
N PRO A 342 9.25 13.95 -12.54
CA PRO A 342 8.67 15.06 -13.27
C PRO A 342 8.32 16.23 -12.33
N PRO A 343 8.43 17.51 -12.77
CA PRO A 343 8.20 18.66 -11.89
C PRO A 343 6.86 18.66 -11.15
N ASP A 344 5.76 18.35 -11.84
CA ASP A 344 4.41 18.35 -11.26
C ASP A 344 4.28 17.27 -10.17
N LEU A 345 4.69 16.04 -10.50
CA LEU A 345 4.71 14.92 -9.54
C LEU A 345 5.66 15.16 -8.37
N ARG A 346 6.81 15.81 -8.63
CA ARG A 346 7.75 16.19 -7.58
C ARG A 346 7.07 17.11 -6.58
N GLN A 347 6.34 18.12 -7.05
CA GLN A 347 5.65 19.06 -6.17
C GLN A 347 4.58 18.35 -5.33
N GLU A 348 3.77 17.49 -5.95
CA GLU A 348 2.69 16.75 -5.29
C GLU A 348 3.19 15.75 -4.25
N VAL A 349 4.36 15.13 -4.46
CA VAL A 349 4.85 14.04 -3.62
C VAL A 349 5.91 14.49 -2.62
N ALA A 350 6.86 15.34 -3.04
CA ALA A 350 8.01 15.68 -2.22
C ALA A 350 7.61 16.51 -1.00
N ARG A 351 6.80 17.56 -1.19
CA ARG A 351 6.41 18.45 -0.09
C ARG A 351 5.69 17.70 1.04
N PRO A 352 4.61 16.93 0.79
CA PRO A 352 3.95 16.16 1.85
C PRO A 352 4.89 15.18 2.56
N LEU A 353 5.72 14.44 1.80
CA LEU A 353 6.67 13.47 2.39
C LEU A 353 7.74 14.15 3.26
N ILE A 354 8.26 15.31 2.84
CA ILE A 354 9.24 16.07 3.63
C ILE A 354 8.58 16.56 4.92
N GLN A 355 7.35 17.09 4.87
CA GLN A 355 6.62 17.52 6.06
C GLN A 355 6.41 16.36 7.04
N LEU A 356 5.95 15.20 6.53
CA LEU A 356 5.78 14.01 7.36
C LEU A 356 7.10 13.54 7.97
N HIS A 357 8.20 13.59 7.21
CA HIS A 357 9.53 13.22 7.73
C HIS A 357 9.98 14.16 8.85
N TYR A 358 9.81 15.47 8.67
CA TYR A 358 10.15 16.47 9.67
C TYR A 358 9.31 16.31 10.93
N PHE A 359 8.01 16.07 10.77
CA PHE A 359 7.09 15.77 11.85
C PHE A 359 7.55 14.51 12.61
N ALA A 360 7.66 13.38 11.93
CA ALA A 360 8.08 12.12 12.53
C ALA A 360 9.41 12.26 13.30
N ARG A 361 10.40 12.92 12.69
CA ARG A 361 11.71 13.12 13.30
C ARG A 361 11.62 13.97 14.56
N TYR A 362 11.00 15.15 14.48
CA TYR A 362 10.95 16.07 15.61
C TYR A 362 10.08 15.54 16.74
N PHE A 363 8.92 14.94 16.40
CA PHE A 363 8.02 14.34 17.38
C PHE A 363 8.71 13.22 18.16
N LEU A 364 9.45 12.33 17.50
CA LEU A 364 10.12 11.21 18.18
C LEU A 364 11.39 11.62 18.93
N LYS A 365 12.12 12.64 18.47
CA LYS A 365 13.48 12.94 18.95
C LYS A 365 13.62 14.21 19.77
N HIS A 366 12.66 15.13 19.71
CA HIS A 366 12.76 16.44 20.37
C HIS A 366 11.54 16.76 21.24
N THR A 367 10.33 16.37 20.82
CA THR A 367 9.12 16.65 21.61
C THR A 367 9.18 16.11 23.05
N PRO A 368 9.74 14.92 23.35
CA PRO A 368 9.87 14.46 24.74
C PRO A 368 10.69 15.40 25.64
N ASP A 369 11.64 16.15 25.05
CA ASP A 369 12.55 17.05 25.75
C ASP A 369 12.02 18.49 25.82
N ASP A 370 10.93 18.80 25.12
CA ASP A 370 10.32 20.14 25.03
C ASP A 370 9.41 20.48 26.23
N ALA A 371 9.63 19.86 27.40
CA ALA A 371 8.75 19.97 28.56
C ALA A 371 8.44 21.40 29.05
N LYS A 372 9.32 22.37 28.73
CA LYS A 372 9.18 23.80 29.08
C LYS A 372 8.77 24.68 27.90
N ALA A 373 8.53 24.09 26.74
CA ALA A 373 8.12 24.80 25.54
C ALA A 373 6.66 25.25 25.67
N PRO A 374 6.28 26.47 25.25
CA PRO A 374 4.91 26.93 25.39
C PRO A 374 3.88 26.04 24.68
N TYR A 375 4.18 25.51 23.49
CA TYR A 375 3.27 24.58 22.79
C TYR A 375 3.04 23.27 23.55
N TYR A 376 4.07 22.81 24.26
CA TYR A 376 4.08 21.57 25.01
C TYR A 376 3.25 21.71 26.28
N GLU A 377 3.47 22.80 27.03
CA GLU A 377 2.68 23.15 28.21
C GLU A 377 1.22 23.41 27.84
N ALA A 378 0.97 24.19 26.79
CA ALA A 378 -0.37 24.51 26.29
C ALA A 378 -1.17 23.28 25.88
N GLY A 379 -0.52 22.26 25.30
CA GLY A 379 -1.15 20.98 24.95
C GLY A 379 -1.22 19.96 26.10
N ASN A 380 -0.70 20.28 27.29
CA ASN A 380 -0.47 19.33 28.38
C ASN A 380 0.25 18.05 27.91
N LEU A 381 1.24 18.20 27.02
CA LEU A 381 1.84 17.07 26.30
C LEU A 381 2.58 16.09 27.23
N SER A 382 3.02 16.53 28.41
CA SER A 382 3.62 15.64 29.42
C SER A 382 2.68 14.49 29.79
N ALA A 383 1.42 14.80 30.09
CA ALA A 383 0.42 13.79 30.45
C ALA A 383 -0.04 13.02 29.21
N GLN A 384 -0.24 13.72 28.09
CA GLN A 384 -0.75 13.12 26.87
C GLN A 384 0.22 12.09 26.29
N LEU A 385 1.52 12.39 26.16
CA LEU A 385 2.50 11.45 25.61
C LEU A 385 2.64 10.16 26.45
N ARG A 386 2.34 10.20 27.75
CA ARG A 386 2.39 9.01 28.62
C ARG A 386 1.14 8.15 28.50
N ASN A 387 -0.03 8.77 28.42
CA ASN A 387 -1.31 8.08 28.67
C ASN A 387 -2.21 7.98 27.44
N ASN A 388 -2.06 8.86 26.45
CA ASN A 388 -2.95 8.97 25.31
C ASN A 388 -2.69 7.85 24.30
N ARG A 389 -3.71 7.01 24.05
CA ARG A 389 -3.62 5.92 23.08
C ARG A 389 -3.46 6.41 21.65
N ALA A 390 -4.15 7.47 21.24
CA ALA A 390 -4.09 8.02 19.90
C ALA A 390 -2.68 8.55 19.56
N LEU A 391 -2.01 9.21 20.51
CA LEU A 391 -0.60 9.63 20.34
C LEU A 391 0.38 8.45 20.31
N ARG A 392 0.09 7.35 21.02
CA ARG A 392 0.88 6.11 20.90
C ARG A 392 0.75 5.48 19.51
N GLU A 393 -0.46 5.42 18.97
CA GLU A 393 -0.69 4.95 17.59
C GLU A 393 0.08 5.82 16.58
N LEU A 394 0.10 7.15 16.76
CA LEU A 394 0.90 8.05 15.92
C LEU A 394 2.41 7.78 16.06
N SER A 395 2.91 7.59 17.28
CA SER A 395 4.32 7.27 17.52
C SER A 395 4.72 5.94 16.87
N ASP A 396 3.89 4.93 17.00
CA ASP A 396 4.15 3.63 16.39
C ASP A 396 4.08 3.71 14.85
N PHE A 397 3.17 4.52 14.30
CA PHE A 397 3.11 4.79 12.86
C PHE A 397 4.43 5.40 12.37
N PHE A 398 4.99 6.35 13.11
CA PHE A 398 6.30 6.91 12.78
C PHE A 398 7.44 5.88 12.89
N GLY A 399 7.29 4.87 13.76
CA GLY A 399 8.16 3.68 13.76
C GLY A 399 8.11 2.93 12.44
N ASP A 400 6.90 2.58 11.97
CA ASP A 400 6.68 1.89 10.69
C ASP A 400 7.18 2.72 9.50
N TYR A 401 6.97 4.03 9.53
CA TYR A 401 7.44 4.98 8.52
C TYR A 401 8.96 5.04 8.46
N ASN A 402 9.65 5.11 9.61
CA ASN A 402 11.11 5.11 9.66
C ASN A 402 11.72 3.77 9.23
N GLU A 403 11.05 2.64 9.50
CA GLU A 403 11.43 1.35 8.92
C GLU A 403 11.29 1.39 7.39
N TRP A 404 10.15 1.86 6.86
CA TRP A 404 9.90 1.94 5.43
C TRP A 404 10.91 2.82 4.68
N ILE A 405 11.21 4.04 5.17
CA ILE A 405 12.21 4.93 4.54
C ILE A 405 13.61 4.29 4.55
N ARG A 406 14.00 3.61 5.65
CA ARG A 406 15.27 2.87 5.72
C ARG A 406 15.34 1.75 4.70
N GLU A 407 14.28 0.94 4.62
CA GLU A 407 14.19 -0.17 3.66
C GLU A 407 14.34 0.32 2.21
N LEU A 408 13.68 1.43 1.85
CA LEU A 408 13.80 2.02 0.52
C LEU A 408 15.25 2.44 0.18
N GLY A 409 16.04 2.84 1.18
CA GLY A 409 17.41 3.33 1.04
C GLY A 409 18.51 2.26 0.94
N VAL A 410 18.19 0.98 1.17
CA VAL A 410 19.20 -0.12 1.19
C VAL A 410 19.20 -1.00 -0.06
N ASN A 411 18.27 -0.79 -0.99
CA ASN A 411 18.21 -1.52 -2.26
C ASN A 411 19.40 -1.19 -3.18
N GLN A 412 19.52 -1.88 -4.32
CA GLN A 412 20.52 -1.51 -5.34
C GLN A 412 20.16 -0.17 -6.00
N ARG A 413 18.88 0.00 -6.39
CA ARG A 413 18.33 1.31 -6.75
C ARG A 413 17.72 1.94 -5.49
N ARG A 414 18.48 2.83 -4.86
CA ARG A 414 18.20 3.42 -3.56
C ARG A 414 17.32 4.63 -3.70
N TYR A 415 16.26 4.69 -2.91
CA TYR A 415 15.60 5.96 -2.64
C TYR A 415 16.48 6.75 -1.66
N THR A 416 16.98 7.90 -2.09
CA THR A 416 17.85 8.78 -1.28
C THR A 416 17.24 10.16 -1.04
N ALA A 417 16.07 10.44 -1.62
CA ALA A 417 15.43 11.76 -1.55
C ALA A 417 15.27 12.27 -0.11
N ILE A 418 14.92 11.38 0.82
CA ILE A 418 14.83 11.64 2.26
C ILE A 418 15.82 10.73 2.98
N ARG A 419 16.71 11.34 3.78
CA ARG A 419 17.76 10.63 4.50
C ARG A 419 17.26 10.07 5.82
N ALA A 420 17.09 8.75 5.86
CA ALA A 420 16.47 8.01 6.97
C ALA A 420 17.13 8.21 8.35
N GLU A 421 18.44 8.46 8.40
CA GLU A 421 19.20 8.55 9.65
C GLU A 421 19.72 9.96 9.95
N GLU A 422 19.46 10.91 9.06
CA GLU A 422 19.91 12.29 9.25
C GLU A 422 19.14 12.95 10.41
N MET A 423 19.88 13.68 11.26
CA MET A 423 19.36 14.40 12.41
C MET A 423 19.43 15.92 12.21
N ASP A 424 20.26 16.38 11.28
CA ASP A 424 20.33 17.77 10.85
C ASP A 424 19.21 18.06 9.85
N PHE A 425 18.15 18.76 10.28
CA PHE A 425 17.01 19.13 9.43
C PHE A 425 17.44 19.84 8.13
N ASN A 426 18.57 20.55 8.15
CA ASN A 426 19.11 21.26 6.97
C ASN A 426 19.64 20.32 5.87
N LYS A 427 19.80 19.01 6.17
CA LYS A 427 20.42 18.02 5.30
C LYS A 427 19.56 16.79 5.06
N MET A 428 18.36 16.73 5.63
CA MET A 428 17.47 15.56 5.51
C MET A 428 16.96 15.34 4.08
N VAL A 429 16.91 16.38 3.25
CA VAL A 429 16.42 16.32 1.87
C VAL A 429 17.61 16.36 0.93
N ALA A 430 17.81 15.31 0.13
CA ALA A 430 19.05 15.13 -0.62
C ALA A 430 19.26 16.17 -1.72
N ASP A 431 18.20 16.55 -2.42
CA ASP A 431 18.23 17.50 -3.54
C ASP A 431 17.98 18.95 -3.11
N LYS A 432 17.79 19.19 -1.79
CA LYS A 432 17.60 20.53 -1.23
C LYS A 432 18.17 20.62 0.19
N THR A 433 19.35 21.21 0.31
CA THR A 433 19.95 21.53 1.61
C THR A 433 19.73 23.00 1.96
N VAL A 434 19.66 23.30 3.26
CA VAL A 434 19.57 24.69 3.75
C VAL A 434 20.97 25.18 4.12
N GLU A 435 21.44 26.21 3.42
CA GLU A 435 22.73 26.82 3.73
C GLU A 435 22.70 27.54 5.08
N THR A 436 23.74 27.32 5.89
CA THR A 436 23.90 27.94 7.20
C THR A 436 25.15 28.81 7.22
N GLY A 437 25.11 29.88 8.01
CA GLY A 437 26.22 30.83 8.16
C GLY A 437 26.08 31.64 9.45
N ILE A 438 27.01 32.58 9.67
CA ILE A 438 27.09 33.38 10.91
C ILE A 438 25.77 34.11 11.22
N PHE A 439 25.03 34.52 10.17
CA PHE A 439 23.76 35.24 10.28
C PHE A 439 22.51 34.38 9.96
N SER A 440 22.68 33.14 9.48
CA SER A 440 21.57 32.23 9.15
C SER A 440 21.80 30.87 9.80
N LYS A 441 21.06 30.59 10.88
CA LYS A 441 21.17 29.33 11.62
C LYS A 441 20.39 28.16 10.97
N GLY A 442 19.78 28.36 9.81
CA GLY A 442 18.96 27.33 9.14
C GLY A 442 17.75 26.88 9.98
N ILE A 443 17.44 25.59 9.89
CA ILE A 443 16.41 24.87 10.63
C ILE A 443 17.07 24.23 11.86
N THR A 444 16.98 24.90 13.00
CA THR A 444 17.44 24.34 14.29
C THR A 444 16.26 23.77 15.07
N PRO A 445 16.48 22.86 16.04
CA PRO A 445 15.41 22.42 16.93
C PRO A 445 14.72 23.59 17.64
N GLY A 446 15.47 24.63 18.01
CA GLY A 446 14.91 25.85 18.58
C GLY A 446 13.97 26.60 17.63
N TYR A 447 14.38 26.78 16.37
CA TYR A 447 13.51 27.38 15.34
C TYR A 447 12.24 26.57 15.12
N PHE A 448 12.37 25.24 15.03
CA PHE A 448 11.22 24.34 14.86
C PHE A 448 10.24 24.47 16.04
N ARG A 449 10.74 24.43 17.28
CA ARG A 449 9.94 24.67 18.49
C ARG A 449 9.22 26.02 18.48
N ASP A 450 9.89 27.06 17.98
CA ASP A 450 9.30 28.40 17.89
C ASP A 450 8.16 28.41 16.86
N GLU A 451 8.30 27.72 15.72
CA GLU A 451 7.20 27.54 14.76
C GLU A 451 6.04 26.71 15.32
N LEU A 452 6.32 25.63 16.08
CA LEU A 452 5.28 24.87 16.81
C LEU A 452 4.52 25.75 17.81
N THR A 453 5.25 26.63 18.51
CA THR A 453 4.65 27.58 19.46
C THR A 453 3.80 28.64 18.76
N LYS A 454 4.22 29.10 17.58
CA LYS A 454 3.44 30.04 16.77
C LYS A 454 2.15 29.38 16.25
N ALA A 455 2.24 28.15 15.76
CA ALA A 455 1.12 27.40 15.21
C ALA A 455 -0.03 27.27 16.22
N VAL A 456 0.28 26.92 17.47
CA VAL A 456 -0.75 26.81 18.52
C VAL A 456 -1.21 28.16 19.09
N GLY A 457 -0.42 29.22 18.90
CA GLY A 457 -0.71 30.57 19.35
C GLY A 457 -0.96 30.66 20.87
N LYS A 458 -2.12 31.23 21.25
CA LYS A 458 -2.53 31.40 22.66
C LYS A 458 -3.54 30.35 23.12
N ALA A 459 -3.89 29.39 22.26
CA ALA A 459 -4.82 28.33 22.63
C ALA A 459 -4.18 27.44 23.71
N THR A 460 -5.00 26.80 24.54
CA THR A 460 -4.56 25.80 25.52
C THR A 460 -5.59 24.69 25.61
N LEU A 461 -5.13 23.47 25.81
CA LEU A 461 -5.97 22.31 26.08
C LEU A 461 -6.16 22.17 27.59
N SER A 462 -7.40 22.28 28.06
CA SER A 462 -7.79 21.95 29.43
C SER A 462 -8.52 20.62 29.44
N ASN A 463 -7.96 19.60 30.10
CA ASN A 463 -8.51 18.25 30.17
C ASN A 463 -8.97 17.68 28.80
N PRO A 464 -8.11 17.70 27.77
CA PRO A 464 -8.51 17.25 26.43
C PRO A 464 -8.81 15.75 26.40
N THR A 465 -9.75 15.38 25.56
CA THR A 465 -9.93 14.00 25.08
C THR A 465 -8.70 13.52 24.31
N GLU A 466 -8.59 12.20 24.12
CA GLU A 466 -7.47 11.64 23.35
C GLU A 466 -7.38 12.23 21.93
N ASN A 467 -8.53 12.38 21.27
CA ASN A 467 -8.67 12.92 19.93
C ASN A 467 -8.31 14.41 19.85
N GLU A 468 -8.72 15.23 20.82
CA GLU A 468 -8.35 16.65 20.87
C GLU A 468 -6.84 16.86 21.02
N ALA A 469 -6.19 16.06 21.86
CA ALA A 469 -4.75 16.11 22.02
C ALA A 469 -4.00 15.61 20.78
N LEU A 470 -4.50 14.58 20.09
CA LEU A 470 -3.95 14.17 18.79
C LEU A 470 -4.08 15.29 17.75
N ARG A 471 -5.28 15.86 17.61
CA ARG A 471 -5.56 16.98 16.68
C ARG A 471 -4.66 18.18 16.96
N TRP A 472 -4.45 18.51 18.23
CA TRP A 472 -3.52 19.57 18.65
C TRP A 472 -2.11 19.35 18.14
N VAL A 473 -1.57 18.14 18.35
CA VAL A 473 -0.22 17.79 17.88
C VAL A 473 -0.17 17.84 16.36
N VAL A 474 -1.07 17.13 15.67
CA VAL A 474 -1.03 17.04 14.20
C VAL A 474 -1.16 18.42 13.55
N LYS A 475 -2.10 19.25 14.01
CA LYS A 475 -2.27 20.62 13.50
C LYS A 475 -1.04 21.49 13.73
N ALA A 476 -0.46 21.45 14.94
CA ALA A 476 0.74 22.23 15.25
C ALA A 476 1.91 21.86 14.33
N PHE A 477 2.11 20.56 14.09
CA PHE A 477 3.17 20.07 13.23
C PHE A 477 2.91 20.34 11.75
N GLU A 478 1.65 20.26 11.29
CA GLU A 478 1.30 20.57 9.91
C GLU A 478 1.60 22.04 9.57
N GLU A 479 1.13 22.96 10.42
CA GLU A 479 1.40 24.39 10.26
C GLU A 479 2.89 24.70 10.38
N ALA A 480 3.56 24.20 11.44
CA ALA A 480 4.98 24.47 11.66
C ALA A 480 5.88 23.92 10.54
N THR A 481 5.62 22.69 10.07
CA THR A 481 6.40 22.12 8.97
C THR A 481 6.13 22.84 7.65
N GLY A 482 4.88 23.27 7.39
CA GLY A 482 4.56 24.09 6.23
C GLY A 482 5.37 25.40 6.22
N GLU A 483 5.36 26.12 7.34
CA GLU A 483 6.13 27.36 7.52
C GLU A 483 7.64 27.15 7.40
N ILE A 484 8.18 26.05 7.93
CA ILE A 484 9.60 25.69 7.76
C ILE A 484 9.91 25.45 6.27
N LEU A 485 9.04 24.72 5.56
CA LEU A 485 9.27 24.42 4.15
C LEU A 485 9.18 25.67 3.28
N ASP A 486 8.28 26.60 3.59
CA ASP A 486 8.13 27.84 2.83
C ASP A 486 9.25 28.84 3.10
N LYS A 487 9.65 29.01 4.37
CA LYS A 487 10.60 30.06 4.77
C LYS A 487 12.05 29.61 4.76
N LYS A 488 12.33 28.34 5.07
CA LYS A 488 13.71 27.82 5.23
C LYS A 488 14.11 26.90 4.11
N LEU A 489 13.32 25.87 3.84
CA LEU A 489 13.66 24.90 2.79
C LEU A 489 13.40 25.49 1.39
N GLN A 490 12.38 26.34 1.25
CA GLN A 490 11.88 26.88 -0.02
C GLN A 490 11.69 25.77 -1.06
N TYR A 491 10.97 24.73 -0.65
CA TYR A 491 10.63 23.60 -1.51
C TYR A 491 9.26 23.90 -2.14
N SER A 492 9.31 24.45 -3.35
CA SER A 492 8.14 24.78 -4.18
C SER A 492 7.65 23.58 -4.96
#